data_AF-A0AAV2RNH1-F1
#
_entry.id   AF-A0AAV2RNH1-F1
#
_cell.length_a   1.000
_cell.length_b   1.000
_cell.length_c   1.000
_cell.angle_alpha   90.00
_cell.angle_beta   90.00
_cell.angle_gamma   90.00
#
_symmetry.space_group_name_H-M   'P 1'
#
loop_
_entity.id
_entity.type
_entity.pdbx_description
1 polymer ?
#
loop_
_entity_poly.entity_id
_entity_poly.type
_entity_poly.pdbx_seq_one_letter_code
_entity_poly.pdbx_strand_id
1 'polypeptide(L)'
;MIDIDESVSWDESNAKCVTEGLVMATQPDDAIALRQYIVDNYGDKAVHLGAKGDGSVFRWVDTGDVISNTDDLWVPGNPGSSVTPSDCLVLMSIEWFMNDAPTHPFYSVTCSAEDNTLCEYLVE
;
A
#
# COMPACT_ATOMS: atom_id res chain seq x y z
N MET A 1 0.93 -12.72 -2.95
CA MET A 1 -0.08 -13.36 -2.08
C MET A 1 -0.79 -12.26 -1.31
N ILE A 2 -2.13 -12.24 -1.33
CA ILE A 2 -2.91 -11.35 -0.48
C ILE A 2 -3.45 -12.17 0.66
N ASP A 3 -3.25 -11.68 1.87
CA ASP A 3 -3.85 -12.22 3.07
C ASP A 3 -5.08 -11.40 3.45
N ILE A 4 -6.23 -12.06 3.34
CA ILE A 4 -7.56 -11.45 3.53
C ILE A 4 -8.19 -11.82 4.87
N ASP A 5 -7.61 -12.78 5.60
CA ASP A 5 -8.20 -13.34 6.81
C ASP A 5 -7.94 -12.45 8.03
N GLU A 6 -6.88 -11.62 7.96
CA GLU A 6 -6.46 -10.74 9.05
C GLU A 6 -6.16 -9.33 8.54
N SER A 7 -6.70 -8.34 9.25
CA SER A 7 -6.31 -6.93 9.13
C SER A 7 -5.37 -6.61 10.30
N VAL A 8 -4.17 -6.15 9.99
CA VAL A 8 -3.09 -5.95 10.97
C VAL A 8 -2.35 -4.65 10.69
N SER A 9 -1.51 -4.21 11.63
CA SER A 9 -0.66 -3.04 11.42
C SER A 9 0.35 -3.27 10.30
N TRP A 10 0.96 -2.19 9.80
CA TRP A 10 1.98 -2.31 8.77
C TRP A 10 3.20 -3.13 9.25
N ASP A 11 3.63 -2.92 10.50
CA ASP A 11 4.79 -3.64 11.05
C ASP A 11 4.49 -5.16 11.17
N GLU A 12 3.26 -5.52 11.52
CA GLU A 12 2.80 -6.92 11.54
C GLU A 12 2.67 -7.51 10.14
N SER A 13 2.13 -6.74 9.19
CA SER A 13 2.05 -7.11 7.76
C SER A 13 3.44 -7.44 7.22
N ASN A 14 4.42 -6.58 7.50
CA ASN A 14 5.81 -6.77 7.10
C ASN A 14 6.42 -8.02 7.75
N ALA A 15 6.23 -8.18 9.07
CA ALA A 15 6.73 -9.35 9.78
C ALA A 15 6.14 -10.66 9.24
N LYS A 16 4.87 -10.65 8.83
CA LYS A 16 4.19 -11.80 8.20
C LYS A 16 4.84 -12.16 6.87
N CYS A 17 4.96 -11.20 5.94
CA CYS A 17 5.62 -11.46 4.66
C CYS A 17 7.04 -12.03 4.84
N VAL A 18 7.84 -11.42 5.73
CA VAL A 18 9.21 -11.87 6.01
C VAL A 18 9.24 -13.29 6.58
N THR A 19 8.33 -13.64 7.49
CA THR A 19 8.24 -14.98 8.08
C THR A 19 7.94 -16.06 7.03
N GLU A 20 7.23 -15.68 5.96
CA GLU A 20 6.90 -16.55 4.84
C GLU A 20 7.97 -16.55 3.72
N GLY A 21 9.09 -15.83 3.93
CA GLY A 21 10.16 -15.71 2.93
C GLY A 21 9.79 -14.79 1.75
N LEU A 22 8.86 -13.87 1.97
CA LEU A 22 8.37 -12.87 1.03
C LEU A 22 8.72 -11.46 1.51
N VAL A 23 8.39 -10.46 0.70
CA VAL A 23 8.38 -9.04 1.09
C VAL A 23 6.99 -8.47 0.92
N MET A 24 6.70 -7.34 1.56
CA MET A 24 5.49 -6.58 1.23
C MET A 24 5.60 -6.06 -0.20
N ALA A 25 4.49 -6.05 -0.93
CA ALA A 25 4.52 -5.65 -2.33
C ALA A 25 4.98 -4.21 -2.52
N THR A 26 5.89 -4.04 -3.47
CA THR A 26 6.48 -2.78 -3.89
C THR A 26 6.17 -2.54 -5.36
N GLN A 27 6.18 -1.28 -5.78
CA GLN A 27 6.16 -0.90 -7.21
C GLN A 27 5.21 -1.72 -8.10
N PRO A 28 3.90 -1.79 -7.80
CA PRO A 28 3.00 -2.51 -8.69
C PRO A 28 3.04 -1.82 -10.07
N ASP A 29 3.60 -2.52 -11.07
CA ASP A 29 3.76 -2.06 -12.47
C ASP A 29 2.47 -1.42 -13.02
N ASP A 30 1.34 -1.90 -12.52
CA ASP A 30 0.03 -1.28 -12.71
C ASP A 30 -0.77 -1.36 -11.39
N ALA A 31 -0.61 -0.35 -10.54
CA ALA A 31 -1.36 -0.21 -9.29
C ALA A 31 -2.89 -0.19 -9.50
N ILE A 32 -3.36 0.29 -10.65
CA ILE A 32 -4.79 0.38 -10.97
C ILE A 32 -5.32 -1.01 -11.32
N ALA A 33 -4.61 -1.77 -12.17
CA ALA A 33 -4.96 -3.15 -12.48
C ALA A 33 -4.85 -4.05 -11.25
N LEU A 34 -3.83 -3.86 -10.40
CA LEU A 34 -3.72 -4.57 -9.13
C LEU A 34 -4.96 -4.31 -8.26
N ARG A 35 -5.37 -3.05 -8.11
CA ARG A 35 -6.59 -2.71 -7.36
C ARG A 35 -7.83 -3.41 -7.91
N GLN A 36 -7.99 -3.45 -9.23
CA GLN A 36 -9.11 -4.18 -9.86
C GLN A 36 -9.04 -5.68 -9.57
N TYR A 37 -7.86 -6.27 -9.69
CA TYR A 37 -7.63 -7.68 -9.35
C TYR A 37 -8.02 -8.00 -7.90
N ILE A 38 -7.74 -7.08 -6.97
CA ILE A 38 -8.11 -7.24 -5.56
C ILE A 38 -9.63 -7.33 -5.41
N VAL A 39 -10.36 -6.39 -6.00
CA VAL A 39 -11.83 -6.38 -5.95
C VAL A 39 -12.41 -7.66 -6.56
N ASP A 40 -11.93 -8.05 -7.74
CA ASP A 40 -12.47 -9.19 -8.48
C ASP A 40 -12.29 -10.54 -7.75
N ASN A 41 -11.23 -10.67 -6.94
CA ASN A 41 -10.86 -11.94 -6.31
C ASN A 41 -11.13 -11.98 -4.79
N TYR A 42 -11.12 -10.82 -4.14
CA TYR A 42 -11.13 -10.70 -2.69
C TYR A 42 -12.17 -9.68 -2.16
N GLY A 43 -12.86 -8.99 -3.07
CA GLY A 43 -13.83 -7.93 -2.76
C GLY A 43 -13.17 -6.65 -2.23
N ASP A 44 -13.98 -5.80 -1.61
CA ASP A 44 -13.53 -4.52 -1.07
C ASP A 44 -12.48 -4.71 0.03
N LYS A 45 -11.29 -4.18 -0.22
CA LYS A 45 -10.12 -4.29 0.66
C LYS A 45 -9.25 -3.04 0.59
N ALA A 46 -8.67 -2.66 1.71
CA ALA A 46 -7.47 -1.83 1.73
C ALA A 46 -6.30 -2.76 2.06
N VAL A 47 -5.20 -2.63 1.32
CA VAL A 47 -4.01 -3.47 1.55
C VAL A 47 -2.80 -2.62 1.82
N HIS A 48 -2.04 -2.96 2.86
CA HIS A 48 -0.73 -2.37 3.12
C HIS A 48 0.24 -2.75 2.01
N LEU A 49 1.00 -1.76 1.53
CA LEU A 49 2.12 -1.94 0.61
C LEU A 49 3.44 -1.66 1.33
N GLY A 50 4.55 -2.11 0.74
CA GLY A 50 5.88 -2.05 1.35
C GLY A 50 6.52 -0.66 1.43
N ALA A 51 5.74 0.44 1.45
CA ALA A 51 6.25 1.79 1.58
C ALA A 51 5.86 2.47 2.91
N LYS A 52 6.82 3.23 3.44
CA LYS A 52 6.70 3.99 4.70
C LYS A 52 7.25 5.40 4.52
N GLY A 53 6.69 6.36 5.26
CA GLY A 53 7.20 7.71 5.30
C GLY A 53 8.58 7.79 5.96
N ASP A 54 9.45 8.66 5.45
CA ASP A 54 10.79 8.92 6.01
C ASP A 54 10.90 10.27 6.75
N GLY A 55 9.77 10.98 6.89
CA GLY A 55 9.72 12.36 7.39
C GLY A 55 9.71 13.43 6.29
N SER A 56 9.81 13.05 5.02
CA SER A 56 9.69 13.95 3.87
C SER A 56 8.89 13.33 2.72
N VAL A 57 9.11 12.05 2.41
CA VAL A 57 8.51 11.31 1.31
C VAL A 57 8.20 9.88 1.74
N PHE A 58 7.41 9.18 0.93
CA PHE A 58 7.29 7.73 1.04
C PHE A 58 8.44 7.05 0.31
N ARG A 59 8.95 5.96 0.89
CA ARG A 59 9.95 5.09 0.26
C ARG A 59 9.53 3.64 0.34
N TRP A 60 9.75 2.92 -0.75
CA TRP A 60 9.70 1.47 -0.75
C TRP A 60 10.82 0.95 0.16
N VAL A 61 10.47 0.15 1.17
CA VAL A 61 11.42 -0.31 2.19
C VAL A 61 12.47 -1.25 1.60
N ASP A 62 12.08 -2.06 0.61
CA ASP A 62 12.97 -3.03 -0.02
C ASP A 62 13.96 -2.36 -0.99
N THR A 63 13.47 -1.53 -1.93
CA THR A 63 14.32 -0.91 -2.97
C THR A 63 14.92 0.44 -2.56
N GLY A 64 14.32 1.12 -1.58
CA GLY A 64 14.68 2.49 -1.20
C GLY A 64 14.17 3.57 -2.16
N ASP A 65 13.47 3.18 -3.22
CA ASP A 65 12.95 4.09 -4.24
C ASP A 65 11.88 5.01 -3.65
N VAL A 66 11.92 6.26 -4.10
CA VAL A 66 11.02 7.32 -3.64
C VAL A 66 9.71 7.25 -4.39
N ILE A 67 8.60 7.34 -3.66
CA ILE A 67 7.31 7.70 -4.22
C ILE A 67 7.18 9.22 -4.14
N SER A 68 7.08 9.89 -5.28
CA SER A 68 6.94 11.35 -5.31
C SER A 68 5.68 11.78 -4.56
N ASN A 69 5.75 12.83 -3.74
CA ASN A 69 4.54 13.41 -3.11
C ASN A 69 3.57 14.03 -4.14
N THR A 70 3.99 14.16 -5.40
CA THR A 70 3.15 14.62 -6.53
C THR A 70 2.91 13.52 -7.55
N ASP A 71 3.13 12.25 -7.18
CA ASP A 71 2.80 11.12 -8.05
C ASP A 71 1.29 11.09 -8.33
N ASP A 72 0.91 10.82 -9.57
CA ASP A 72 -0.49 10.80 -10.00
C ASP A 72 -1.27 9.63 -9.38
N LEU A 73 -0.62 8.64 -8.77
CA LEU A 73 -1.30 7.56 -8.06
C LEU A 73 -1.88 7.98 -6.70
N TRP A 74 -1.43 9.11 -6.14
CA TRP A 74 -2.01 9.63 -4.90
C TRP A 74 -3.41 10.19 -5.12
N VAL A 75 -4.32 9.89 -4.20
CA VAL A 75 -5.60 10.61 -4.14
C VAL A 75 -5.36 12.10 -3.92
N PRO A 76 -6.14 12.99 -4.55
CA PRO A 76 -6.04 14.43 -4.31
C PRO A 76 -5.98 14.77 -2.81
N GLY A 77 -4.90 15.46 -2.41
CA GLY A 77 -4.64 15.82 -1.02
C GLY A 77 -3.77 14.82 -0.23
N ASN A 78 -3.44 13.66 -0.80
CA ASN A 78 -2.46 12.71 -0.26
C ASN A 78 -1.10 12.86 -0.97
N PRO A 79 0.02 12.48 -0.30
CA PRO A 79 0.10 12.05 1.09
C PRO A 79 -0.04 13.21 2.11
N GLY A 80 -0.39 14.41 1.63
CA GLY A 80 -0.51 15.62 2.42
C GLY A 80 0.79 16.43 2.42
N SER A 81 0.80 17.55 3.15
CA SER A 81 1.95 18.47 3.21
C SER A 81 3.05 18.02 4.18
N SER A 82 2.80 16.99 4.98
CA SER A 82 3.71 16.55 6.04
C SER A 82 3.69 15.02 6.15
N VAL A 83 4.55 14.37 5.37
CA VAL A 83 4.83 12.93 5.53
C VAL A 83 5.70 12.72 6.76
N THR A 84 5.36 11.73 7.57
CA THR A 84 6.03 11.40 8.83
C THR A 84 6.46 9.93 8.85
N PRO A 85 7.39 9.55 9.74
CA PRO A 85 7.75 8.14 9.94
C PRO A 85 6.62 7.23 10.45
N SER A 86 5.50 7.82 10.88
CA SER A 86 4.29 7.10 11.29
C SER A 86 3.30 6.90 10.15
N ASP A 87 3.58 7.37 8.94
CA ASP A 87 2.72 7.20 7.78
C ASP A 87 3.15 5.98 6.94
N CYS A 88 2.17 5.19 6.53
CA CYS A 88 2.31 3.97 5.75
C CYS A 88 1.38 3.99 4.54
N LEU A 89 1.81 3.34 3.46
CA LEU A 89 1.08 3.33 2.20
C LEU A 89 0.08 2.18 2.18
N VAL A 90 -1.17 2.51 1.85
CA VAL A 90 -2.18 1.52 1.47
C VAL A 90 -2.64 1.71 0.04
N LEU A 91 -2.99 0.59 -0.59
CA LEU A 91 -3.71 0.54 -1.85
C LEU A 91 -5.19 0.33 -1.55
N MET A 92 -5.98 1.36 -1.87
CA MET A 92 -7.40 1.44 -1.55
C MET A 92 -8.25 0.80 -2.64
N SER A 93 -8.81 -0.39 -2.39
CA SER A 93 -9.67 -1.15 -3.31
C SER A 93 -11.12 -1.23 -2.83
N ILE A 94 -11.64 -0.14 -2.24
CA ILE A 94 -13.01 -0.07 -1.72
C ILE A 94 -13.91 0.57 -2.79
N GLU A 95 -15.10 0.03 -3.05
CA GLU A 95 -15.95 0.41 -4.20
C GLU A 95 -16.24 1.92 -4.25
N TRP A 96 -16.69 2.50 -3.13
CA TRP A 96 -17.01 3.93 -3.08
C TRP A 96 -15.77 4.80 -3.33
N PHE A 97 -14.59 4.34 -2.89
CA PHE A 97 -13.33 5.05 -3.08
C PHE A 97 -12.86 4.95 -4.53
N MET A 98 -13.01 3.78 -5.15
CA MET A 98 -12.71 3.58 -6.57
C MET A 98 -13.63 4.42 -7.47
N ASN A 99 -14.87 4.65 -7.07
CA ASN A 99 -15.79 5.53 -7.80
C ASN A 99 -15.39 7.02 -7.71
N ASP A 100 -14.88 7.47 -6.57
CA ASP A 100 -14.43 8.86 -6.36
C ASP A 100 -13.03 9.11 -6.96
N ALA A 101 -12.15 8.12 -6.84
CA ALA A 101 -10.74 8.18 -7.18
C ALA A 101 -10.31 6.99 -8.10
N PRO A 102 -10.86 6.90 -9.33
CA PRO A 102 -10.72 5.73 -10.19
C PRO A 102 -9.32 5.50 -10.77
N THR A 103 -8.40 6.45 -10.63
CA THR A 103 -7.01 6.30 -11.11
C THR A 103 -5.98 6.59 -10.02
N HIS A 104 -6.44 6.78 -8.78
CA HIS A 104 -5.61 7.22 -7.67
C HIS A 104 -5.70 6.20 -6.51
N PRO A 105 -5.01 5.06 -6.62
CA PRO A 105 -5.15 3.97 -5.66
C PRO A 105 -4.40 4.22 -4.34
N PHE A 106 -3.44 5.14 -4.30
CA PHE A 106 -2.57 5.34 -3.14
C PHE A 106 -3.17 6.30 -2.12
N TYR A 107 -3.11 5.87 -0.86
CA TYR A 107 -3.57 6.64 0.28
C TYR A 107 -2.61 6.50 1.45
N SER A 108 -2.41 7.59 2.19
CA SER A 108 -1.57 7.62 3.38
C SER A 108 -2.40 7.32 4.61
N VAL A 109 -1.99 6.34 5.40
CA VAL A 109 -2.60 6.02 6.70
C VAL A 109 -1.54 5.99 7.79
N THR A 110 -1.95 6.06 9.04
CA THR A 110 -1.02 5.78 10.15
C THR A 110 -0.59 4.31 10.08
N CYS A 111 0.68 4.00 10.32
CA CYS A 111 1.18 2.61 10.30
C CYS A 111 0.53 1.68 11.32
N SER A 112 -0.17 2.22 12.32
CA SER A 112 -1.01 1.46 13.26
C SER A 112 -2.42 1.16 12.75
N ALA A 113 -2.79 1.62 11.55
CA ALA A 113 -4.06 1.25 10.92
C ALA A 113 -4.04 -0.24 10.59
N GLU A 114 -5.16 -0.90 10.87
CA GLU A 114 -5.35 -2.33 10.61
C GLU A 114 -5.92 -2.51 9.21
N ASP A 115 -5.08 -2.98 8.28
CA ASP A 115 -5.46 -3.25 6.89
C ASP A 115 -4.91 -4.62 6.46
N ASN A 116 -5.36 -5.13 5.33
CA ASN A 116 -4.94 -6.43 4.84
C ASN A 116 -3.50 -6.39 4.30
N THR A 117 -2.85 -7.55 4.21
CA THR A 117 -1.45 -7.63 3.76
C THR A 117 -1.36 -8.09 2.32
N LEU A 118 -0.56 -7.40 1.49
CA LEU A 118 -0.13 -7.91 0.19
C LEU A 118 1.37 -8.18 0.21
N CYS A 119 1.75 -9.45 0.10
CA CYS A 119 3.12 -9.90 -0.03
C CYS A 119 3.46 -10.28 -1.48
N GLU A 120 4.72 -10.18 -1.88
CA GLU A 120 5.24 -10.66 -3.17
C GLU A 120 6.60 -11.34 -3.01
N TYR A 121 7.00 -12.07 -4.05
CA TYR A 121 8.37 -12.57 -4.16
C TYR A 121 9.28 -11.44 -4.58
N LEU A 122 10.51 -11.41 -4.05
CA LEU A 122 11.56 -10.54 -4.56
C LEU A 122 11.77 -10.82 -6.05
N VAL A 123 11.67 -9.77 -6.87
CA VAL A 123 12.02 -9.84 -8.29
C VAL A 123 13.53 -9.66 -8.38
N GLU A 124 14.25 -10.71 -8.80
CA GLU A 124 15.71 -10.69 -9.02
C GLU A 124 16.13 -9.91 -10.28
#